data_AF-A0A7R9PDC9-F1
#
_entry.id   AF-A0A7R9PDC9-F1
#
_cell.length_a   1.000
_cell.length_b   1.000
_cell.length_c   1.000
_cell.angle_alpha   90.00
_cell.angle_beta   90.00
_cell.angle_gamma   90.00
#
_symmetry.space_group_name_H-M   'P 1'
#
loop_
_entity.id
_entity.type
_entity.pdbx_description
1 polymer ?
#
loop_
_entity_poly.entity_id
_entity_poly.type
_entity_poly.pdbx_seq_one_letter_code
_entity_poly.pdbx_strand_id
1 'polypeptide(L)'
;MLLRASQTLEHSTGLTLGSRRSGLHQESREDVVDEQEMENYLVCVMALQRLMQSERSLMVGVIPLQHHHQVFEIVIREAMDLVVQDGENIASRAKRCINRHDFAAVLVVFPILKHLLTMKPEFERTVEGCDFYVRSKFASILNTLHGTGSKALEEFVESVRSDPSTQLPKDGTVHELTSNVLVFLEQLLDYVDTIGGVLSQESLYSNALTLVPNASKVDKNKALQRSGLLDLVRLSEPECEEMYHQMIQDHKTAYCQ
;
A
#
# COMPACT_ATOMS: atom_id res chain seq x y z
N MET A 1 44.63 -10.98 -1.92
CA MET A 1 43.97 -9.66 -1.76
C MET A 1 42.62 -9.58 -2.51
N LEU A 2 41.79 -10.63 -2.51
CA LEU A 2 40.47 -10.61 -3.18
C LEU A 2 39.31 -11.12 -2.30
N LEU A 3 39.58 -11.55 -1.06
CA LEU A 3 38.55 -12.08 -0.15
C LEU A 3 37.89 -11.06 0.77
N ARG A 4 38.37 -9.81 0.81
CA ARG A 4 37.81 -8.77 1.71
C ARG A 4 36.76 -7.86 1.08
N ALA A 5 36.52 -7.96 -0.23
CA ALA A 5 35.52 -7.15 -0.92
C ALA A 5 34.11 -7.78 -0.90
N SER A 6 33.99 -9.08 -0.63
CA SER A 6 32.69 -9.77 -0.68
C SER A 6 31.87 -9.62 0.61
N GLN A 7 32.50 -9.33 1.75
CA GLN A 7 31.82 -9.22 3.05
C GLN A 7 31.11 -7.88 3.25
N THR A 8 31.44 -6.85 2.47
CA THR A 8 30.81 -5.54 2.56
C THR A 8 29.53 -5.41 1.72
N LEU A 9 29.24 -6.36 0.83
CA LEU A 9 28.03 -6.33 0.01
C LEU A 9 26.81 -6.99 0.68
N GLU A 10 27.03 -7.96 1.58
CA GLU A 10 25.93 -8.62 2.30
C GLU A 10 25.30 -7.73 3.38
N HIS A 11 26.01 -6.68 3.83
CA HIS A 11 25.51 -5.74 4.83
C HIS A 11 24.74 -4.55 4.26
N SER A 12 24.69 -4.38 2.93
CA SER A 12 24.14 -3.17 2.30
C SER A 12 22.77 -3.32 1.65
N THR A 13 22.19 -4.53 1.62
CA THR A 13 20.91 -4.74 0.89
C THR A 13 19.77 -5.28 1.72
N GLY A 14 19.94 -5.63 3.00
CA GLY A 14 18.83 -6.06 3.88
C GLY A 14 18.01 -7.27 3.39
N LEU A 15 18.34 -7.85 2.24
CA LEU A 15 17.69 -9.02 1.66
C LEU A 15 18.50 -10.25 2.04
N THR A 16 18.13 -10.86 3.17
CA THR A 16 18.71 -12.13 3.59
C THR A 16 18.18 -13.26 2.72
N LEU A 17 18.88 -13.60 1.64
CA LEU A 17 18.67 -14.84 0.90
C LEU A 17 19.23 -16.00 1.75
N GLY A 18 18.33 -16.74 2.40
CA GLY A 18 18.66 -17.53 3.58
C GLY A 18 19.58 -18.75 3.41
N SER A 19 20.20 -19.17 4.52
CA SER A 19 20.13 -20.57 5.00
C SER A 19 20.70 -20.72 6.42
N ARG A 20 19.87 -21.29 7.30
CA ARG A 20 20.18 -22.02 8.57
C ARG A 20 20.70 -21.23 9.78
N ARG A 21 19.77 -20.94 10.70
CA ARG A 21 19.89 -21.25 12.14
C ARG A 21 18.51 -21.55 12.74
N SER A 22 18.30 -22.81 13.13
CA SER A 22 17.13 -23.30 13.86
C SER A 22 17.07 -22.73 15.27
N GLY A 23 15.87 -22.37 15.74
CA GLY A 23 15.55 -22.41 17.17
C GLY A 23 14.57 -21.37 17.72
N LEU A 24 14.46 -20.17 17.12
CA LEU A 24 13.71 -19.05 17.72
C LEU A 24 12.91 -18.20 16.68
N HIS A 25 12.71 -18.73 15.47
CA HIS A 25 12.21 -17.97 14.31
C HIS A 25 11.02 -18.67 13.64
N GLN A 26 10.07 -19.15 14.45
CA GLN A 26 8.85 -19.77 13.93
C GLN A 26 7.69 -18.77 13.86
N GLU A 27 7.60 -17.81 14.79
CA GLU A 27 6.49 -16.85 14.85
C GLU A 27 6.59 -15.71 13.82
N SER A 28 7.79 -15.38 13.31
CA SER A 28 7.96 -14.27 12.36
C SER A 28 7.66 -14.63 10.90
N ARG A 29 7.61 -15.91 10.51
CA ARG A 29 7.33 -16.30 9.11
C ARG A 29 5.84 -16.37 8.77
N GLU A 30 4.96 -16.55 9.75
CA GLU A 30 3.51 -16.64 9.53
C GLU A 30 2.84 -15.27 9.34
N ASP A 31 3.51 -14.19 9.75
CA ASP A 31 3.00 -12.83 9.65
C ASP A 31 3.47 -12.09 8.38
N VAL A 32 4.37 -12.68 7.59
CA VAL A 32 4.83 -12.07 6.34
C VAL A 32 3.70 -12.13 5.33
N VAL A 33 3.18 -10.97 4.96
CA VAL A 33 2.28 -10.85 3.81
C VAL A 33 3.15 -10.91 2.57
N ASP A 34 3.08 -12.02 1.84
CA ASP A 34 3.91 -12.27 0.66
C ASP A 34 3.19 -11.87 -0.64
N GLU A 35 3.97 -11.54 -1.67
CA GLU A 35 3.48 -11.14 -3.00
C GLU A 35 2.59 -12.23 -3.62
N GLN A 36 2.94 -13.50 -3.39
CA GLN A 36 2.15 -14.64 -3.84
C GLN A 36 0.76 -14.71 -3.20
N GLU A 37 0.64 -14.37 -1.91
CA GLU A 37 -0.66 -14.37 -1.22
C GLU A 37 -1.55 -13.26 -1.78
N MET A 38 -0.98 -12.09 -2.05
CA MET A 38 -1.67 -11.02 -2.77
C MET A 38 -2.16 -11.47 -4.15
N GLU A 39 -1.30 -12.07 -4.96
CA GLU A 39 -1.69 -12.54 -6.30
C GLU A 39 -2.84 -13.55 -6.22
N ASN A 40 -2.73 -14.53 -5.31
CA ASN A 40 -3.77 -15.52 -5.09
C ASN A 40 -5.09 -14.86 -4.68
N TYR A 41 -5.03 -13.90 -3.74
CA TYR A 41 -6.18 -13.14 -3.30
C TYR A 41 -6.83 -12.38 -4.46
N LEU A 42 -6.04 -11.67 -5.27
CA LEU A 42 -6.52 -10.94 -6.45
C LEU A 42 -7.20 -11.88 -7.46
N VAL A 43 -6.60 -13.04 -7.72
CA VAL A 43 -7.20 -14.07 -8.58
C VAL A 43 -8.54 -14.55 -8.01
N CYS A 44 -8.63 -14.79 -6.70
CA CYS A 44 -9.88 -15.17 -6.04
C CYS A 44 -10.97 -14.11 -6.21
N VAL A 45 -10.65 -12.82 -6.03
CA VAL A 45 -11.63 -11.73 -6.23
C VAL A 45 -12.10 -11.67 -7.69
N MET A 46 -11.18 -11.74 -8.65
CA MET A 46 -11.52 -11.73 -10.07
C MET A 46 -12.38 -12.94 -10.45
N ALA A 47 -12.01 -14.12 -9.96
CA ALA A 47 -12.75 -15.36 -10.19
C ALA A 47 -14.16 -15.25 -9.61
N LEU A 48 -14.30 -14.77 -8.37
CA LEU A 48 -15.60 -14.56 -7.73
C LEU A 48 -16.48 -13.63 -8.56
N GLN A 49 -15.97 -12.48 -8.99
CA GLN A 49 -16.74 -11.56 -9.82
C GLN A 49 -17.21 -12.20 -11.14
N ARG A 50 -16.35 -13.00 -11.79
CA ARG A 50 -16.72 -13.71 -13.03
C ARG A 50 -17.75 -14.80 -12.78
N LEU A 51 -17.63 -15.56 -11.70
CA LEU A 51 -18.60 -16.58 -11.30
C LEU A 51 -19.95 -15.95 -10.97
N MET A 52 -19.97 -14.82 -10.25
CA MET A 52 -21.20 -14.08 -9.96
C MET A 52 -21.91 -13.60 -11.22
N GLN A 53 -21.18 -13.12 -12.24
CA GLN A 53 -21.75 -12.77 -13.54
C GLN A 53 -22.34 -13.99 -14.28
N SER A 54 -21.65 -15.12 -14.19
CA SER A 54 -22.11 -16.40 -14.76
C SER A 54 -23.40 -16.89 -14.08
N GLU A 55 -23.46 -16.84 -12.75
CA GLU A 55 -24.64 -17.23 -11.97
C GLU A 55 -25.87 -16.39 -12.34
N ARG A 56 -25.71 -15.06 -12.46
CA ARG A 56 -26.81 -14.20 -12.93
C ARG A 56 -27.33 -14.61 -14.31
N SER A 57 -26.41 -14.97 -15.21
CA SER A 57 -26.78 -15.40 -16.56
C SER A 57 -27.49 -16.75 -16.56
N LEU A 58 -27.05 -17.69 -15.71
CA LEU A 58 -27.65 -19.02 -15.56
C LEU A 58 -29.06 -18.97 -14.95
N MET A 59 -29.30 -18.03 -14.05
CA MET A 59 -30.61 -17.86 -13.42
C MET A 59 -31.70 -17.41 -14.40
N VAL A 60 -31.33 -16.77 -15.51
CA VAL A 60 -32.25 -16.39 -16.58
C VAL A 60 -32.77 -17.64 -17.28
N GLY A 61 -34.05 -17.94 -17.08
CA GLY A 61 -34.72 -19.10 -17.67
C GLY A 61 -34.85 -20.31 -16.75
N VAL A 62 -34.22 -20.31 -15.58
CA VAL A 62 -34.37 -21.37 -14.56
C VAL A 62 -35.23 -20.91 -13.39
N ILE A 63 -34.98 -19.70 -12.89
CA ILE A 63 -35.66 -19.15 -11.71
C ILE A 63 -36.73 -18.14 -12.15
N PRO A 64 -37.90 -18.05 -11.48
CA PRO A 64 -38.86 -16.97 -11.71
C PRO A 64 -38.27 -15.60 -11.32
N LEU A 65 -38.55 -14.57 -12.13
CA LEU A 65 -37.99 -13.21 -11.95
C LEU A 65 -38.15 -12.63 -10.54
N GLN A 66 -39.25 -12.95 -9.86
CA GLN A 66 -39.55 -12.48 -8.50
C GLN A 66 -38.54 -12.97 -7.45
N HIS A 67 -37.89 -14.12 -7.68
CA HIS A 67 -36.96 -14.74 -6.75
C HIS A 67 -35.51 -14.61 -7.19
N HIS A 68 -35.22 -13.92 -8.30
CA HIS A 68 -33.86 -13.80 -8.83
C HIS A 68 -32.89 -13.22 -7.81
N HIS A 69 -33.27 -12.15 -7.13
CA HIS A 69 -32.34 -11.46 -6.23
C HIS A 69 -32.08 -12.28 -4.96
N GLN A 70 -33.14 -12.90 -4.42
CA GLN A 70 -33.04 -13.72 -3.21
C GLN A 70 -32.24 -15.01 -3.44
N VAL A 71 -32.47 -15.71 -4.55
CA VAL A 71 -31.73 -16.93 -4.88
C VAL A 71 -30.28 -16.60 -5.19
N PHE A 72 -30.02 -15.55 -5.97
CA PHE A 72 -28.66 -15.10 -6.27
C PHE A 72 -27.89 -14.77 -4.98
N GLU A 73 -28.51 -14.05 -4.05
CA GLU A 73 -27.92 -13.73 -2.75
C GLU A 73 -27.50 -14.98 -1.97
N ILE A 74 -28.37 -15.99 -1.88
CA ILE A 74 -28.08 -17.24 -1.17
C ILE A 74 -26.88 -17.95 -1.79
N VAL A 75 -26.76 -17.95 -3.12
CA VAL A 75 -25.67 -18.59 -3.85
C VAL A 75 -24.32 -17.91 -3.58
N ILE A 76 -24.29 -16.56 -3.56
CA ILE A 76 -23.02 -15.82 -3.46
C ILE A 76 -22.58 -15.54 -2.03
N ARG A 77 -23.47 -15.68 -1.03
CA ARG A 77 -23.22 -15.24 0.35
C ARG A 77 -21.94 -15.83 0.95
N GLU A 78 -21.80 -17.14 0.88
CA GLU A 78 -20.66 -17.84 1.48
C GLU A 78 -19.34 -17.49 0.79
N ALA A 79 -19.33 -17.45 -0.54
CA ALA A 79 -18.14 -17.07 -1.32
C ALA A 79 -17.73 -15.61 -1.07
N MET A 80 -18.69 -14.71 -0.91
CA MET A 80 -18.44 -13.32 -0.53
C MET A 80 -17.84 -13.21 0.87
N ASP A 81 -18.38 -13.95 1.84
CA ASP A 81 -17.87 -13.95 3.21
C ASP A 81 -16.42 -14.48 3.28
N LEU A 82 -16.09 -15.52 2.50
CA LEU A 82 -14.72 -16.04 2.41
C LEU A 82 -13.74 -15.00 1.84
N VAL A 83 -14.09 -14.33 0.74
CA VAL A 83 -13.22 -13.30 0.15
C VAL A 83 -13.02 -12.11 1.10
N VAL A 84 -14.07 -11.70 1.82
CA VAL A 84 -13.95 -10.63 2.82
C VAL A 84 -13.04 -11.07 3.97
N GLN A 85 -13.21 -12.30 4.46
CA GLN A 85 -12.38 -12.85 5.53
C GLN A 85 -10.91 -12.93 5.13
N ASP A 86 -10.61 -13.37 3.90
CA ASP A 86 -9.23 -13.42 3.39
C ASP A 86 -8.61 -12.03 3.32
N GLY A 87 -9.36 -11.04 2.84
CA GLY A 87 -8.91 -9.64 2.83
C GLY A 87 -8.70 -9.05 4.23
N GLU A 88 -9.59 -9.36 5.18
CA GLU A 88 -9.43 -8.97 6.60
C GLU A 88 -8.20 -9.65 7.23
N ASN A 89 -7.93 -10.91 6.90
CA ASN A 89 -6.73 -11.62 7.35
C ASN A 89 -5.46 -10.94 6.85
N ILE A 90 -5.39 -10.60 5.56
CA ILE A 90 -4.26 -9.87 4.97
C ILE A 90 -4.07 -8.52 5.68
N ALA A 91 -5.15 -7.74 5.84
CA ALA A 91 -5.10 -6.46 6.55
C ALA A 91 -4.62 -6.61 8.00
N SER A 92 -5.08 -7.65 8.71
CA SER A 92 -4.68 -7.92 10.09
C SER A 92 -3.19 -8.25 10.22
N ARG A 93 -2.62 -8.97 9.26
CA ARG A 93 -1.19 -9.31 9.21
C ARG A 93 -0.37 -8.09 8.87
N ALA A 94 -0.76 -7.33 7.85
CA ALA A 94 -0.13 -6.06 7.51
C ALA A 94 -0.09 -5.12 8.73
N LYS A 95 -1.21 -4.98 9.45
CA LYS A 95 -1.28 -4.19 10.69
C LYS A 95 -0.32 -4.68 11.78
N ARG A 96 -0.10 -5.99 11.90
CA ARG A 96 0.88 -6.55 12.85
C ARG A 96 2.31 -6.23 12.45
N CYS A 97 2.65 -6.27 11.16
CA CYS A 97 3.97 -5.86 10.66
C CYS A 97 4.22 -4.36 10.87
N ILE A 98 3.23 -3.52 10.57
CA ILE A 98 3.29 -2.07 10.77
C ILE A 98 3.59 -1.73 12.24
N ASN A 99 2.88 -2.37 13.19
CA ASN A 99 3.15 -2.20 14.62
C ASN A 99 4.57 -2.64 15.06
N ARG A 100 5.24 -3.48 14.27
CA ARG A 100 6.63 -3.92 14.49
C ARG A 100 7.65 -3.04 13.76
N HIS A 101 7.22 -1.92 13.18
CA HIS A 101 8.00 -1.05 12.30
C HIS A 101 8.48 -1.72 11.00
N ASP A 102 7.83 -2.81 10.58
CA ASP A 102 8.00 -3.40 9.26
C ASP A 102 6.93 -2.84 8.31
N PHE A 103 7.28 -1.71 7.69
CA PHE A 103 6.38 -1.00 6.78
C PHE A 103 6.33 -1.61 5.38
N ALA A 104 7.24 -2.52 5.02
CA ALA A 104 7.24 -3.15 3.70
C ALA A 104 5.93 -3.94 3.44
N ALA A 105 5.31 -4.48 4.50
CA ALA A 105 4.03 -5.18 4.41
C ALA A 105 2.88 -4.32 3.85
N VAL A 106 2.93 -2.99 3.97
CA VAL A 106 1.89 -2.12 3.40
C VAL A 106 1.94 -2.09 1.86
N LEU A 107 3.11 -2.34 1.27
CA LEU A 107 3.29 -2.32 -0.18
C LEU A 107 2.48 -3.42 -0.87
N VAL A 108 2.12 -4.48 -0.14
CA VAL A 108 1.24 -5.54 -0.62
C VAL A 108 -0.25 -5.14 -0.54
N VAL A 109 -0.61 -4.23 0.35
CA VAL A 109 -1.99 -3.75 0.54
C VAL A 109 -2.42 -2.80 -0.59
N PHE A 110 -1.52 -1.94 -1.09
CA PHE A 110 -1.86 -0.96 -2.14
C PHE A 110 -2.26 -1.58 -3.49
N PRO A 111 -1.57 -2.59 -4.05
CA PRO A 111 -2.01 -3.30 -5.25
C PRO A 111 -3.40 -3.92 -5.09
N ILE A 112 -3.67 -4.52 -3.93
CA ILE A 112 -4.98 -5.09 -3.62
C ILE A 112 -6.04 -4.01 -3.65
N LEU A 113 -5.81 -2.91 -2.93
CA LEU A 113 -6.74 -1.79 -2.87
C LEU A 113 -7.00 -1.18 -4.25
N LYS A 114 -5.94 -0.97 -5.05
CA LYS A 114 -6.02 -0.47 -6.42
C LYS A 114 -6.92 -1.36 -7.30
N HIS A 115 -6.74 -2.68 -7.20
CA HIS A 115 -7.54 -3.62 -7.97
C HIS A 115 -9.01 -3.64 -7.51
N LEU A 116 -9.26 -3.68 -6.21
CA LEU A 116 -10.62 -3.63 -5.66
C LEU A 116 -11.35 -2.34 -6.06
N LEU A 117 -10.67 -1.19 -6.05
CA LEU A 117 -11.25 0.08 -6.51
C LEU A 117 -11.59 0.06 -8.00
N THR A 118 -10.75 -0.58 -8.82
CA THR A 118 -11.00 -0.75 -10.26
C THR A 118 -12.20 -1.66 -10.53
N MET A 119 -12.36 -2.71 -9.71
CA MET A 119 -13.44 -3.69 -9.82
C MET A 119 -14.77 -3.23 -9.21
N LYS A 120 -14.73 -2.23 -8.30
CA LYS A 120 -15.90 -1.66 -7.61
C LYS A 120 -17.13 -1.41 -8.51
N PRO A 121 -17.04 -0.69 -9.65
CA PRO A 121 -18.22 -0.42 -10.48
C PRO A 121 -18.82 -1.68 -11.11
N GLU A 122 -17.98 -2.67 -11.46
CA GLU A 122 -18.48 -3.95 -11.96
C GLU A 122 -19.13 -4.75 -10.84
N PHE A 123 -18.54 -4.74 -9.66
CA PHE A 123 -19.09 -5.43 -8.50
C PHE A 123 -20.45 -4.85 -8.12
N GLU A 124 -20.56 -3.52 -8.00
CA GLU A 124 -21.81 -2.82 -7.68
C GLU A 124 -22.94 -3.11 -8.69
N ARG A 125 -22.60 -3.23 -9.98
CA ARG A 125 -23.55 -3.66 -11.02
C ARG A 125 -23.98 -5.11 -10.83
N THR A 126 -23.06 -6.02 -10.50
CA THR A 126 -23.34 -7.44 -10.28
C THR A 126 -24.14 -7.71 -9.00
N VAL A 127 -24.05 -6.84 -7.99
CA VAL A 127 -24.86 -6.95 -6.75
C VAL A 127 -26.06 -6.01 -6.73
N GLU A 128 -26.38 -5.37 -7.85
CA GLU A 128 -27.52 -4.46 -7.95
C GLU A 128 -28.82 -5.22 -7.67
N GLY A 129 -29.61 -4.72 -6.71
CA GLY A 129 -30.87 -5.33 -6.28
C GLY A 129 -30.74 -6.42 -5.21
N CYS A 130 -29.53 -6.80 -4.80
CA CYS A 130 -29.31 -7.66 -3.64
C CYS A 130 -29.51 -6.90 -2.32
N ASP A 131 -29.65 -7.65 -1.22
CA ASP A 131 -29.74 -7.07 0.13
C ASP A 131 -28.51 -6.22 0.49
N PHE A 132 -28.71 -5.30 1.42
CA PHE A 132 -27.67 -4.42 1.94
C PHE A 132 -26.48 -5.20 2.51
N TYR A 133 -26.71 -6.37 3.11
CA TYR A 133 -25.64 -7.21 3.68
C TYR A 133 -24.52 -7.47 2.67
N VAL A 134 -24.84 -8.02 1.50
CA VAL A 134 -23.83 -8.37 0.47
C VAL A 134 -23.14 -7.12 -0.09
N ARG A 135 -23.88 -6.03 -0.26
CA ARG A 135 -23.31 -4.76 -0.75
C ARG A 135 -22.35 -4.15 0.26
N SER A 136 -22.67 -4.25 1.55
CA SER A 136 -21.86 -3.71 2.64
C SER A 136 -20.52 -4.44 2.78
N LYS A 137 -20.46 -5.73 2.43
CA LYS A 137 -19.27 -6.58 2.56
C LYS A 137 -18.10 -6.10 1.70
N PHE A 138 -18.35 -5.78 0.43
CA PHE A 138 -17.31 -5.23 -0.45
C PHE A 138 -16.85 -3.83 -0.01
N ALA A 139 -17.77 -3.02 0.52
CA ALA A 139 -17.40 -1.73 1.11
C ALA A 139 -16.58 -1.91 2.41
N SER A 140 -16.90 -2.91 3.23
CA SER A 140 -16.21 -3.23 4.48
C SER A 140 -14.72 -3.53 4.23
N ILE A 141 -14.43 -4.44 3.31
CA ILE A 141 -13.03 -4.78 2.97
C ILE A 141 -12.27 -3.59 2.39
N LEU A 142 -12.90 -2.79 1.51
CA LEU A 142 -12.29 -1.57 0.98
C LEU A 142 -11.89 -0.61 2.11
N ASN A 143 -12.80 -0.36 3.04
CA ASN A 143 -12.55 0.52 4.20
C ASN A 143 -11.46 -0.04 5.12
N THR A 144 -11.43 -1.37 5.34
CA THR A 144 -10.40 -2.03 6.16
C THR A 144 -9.01 -1.91 5.55
N LEU A 145 -8.87 -2.16 4.24
CA LEU A 145 -7.59 -2.03 3.54
C LEU A 145 -7.16 -0.56 3.45
N HIS A 146 -8.10 0.34 3.18
CA HIS A 146 -7.86 1.78 3.18
C HIS A 146 -7.37 2.28 4.55
N GLY A 147 -8.06 1.91 5.64
CA GLY A 147 -7.67 2.28 7.00
C GLY A 147 -6.29 1.72 7.38
N THR A 148 -5.99 0.48 6.97
CA THR A 148 -4.66 -0.12 7.15
C THR A 148 -3.58 0.65 6.40
N GLY A 149 -3.83 1.02 5.14
CA GLY A 149 -2.89 1.80 4.32
C GLY A 149 -2.63 3.20 4.87
N SER A 150 -3.68 3.95 5.23
CA SER A 150 -3.53 5.30 5.81
C SER A 150 -2.74 5.28 7.11
N LYS A 151 -3.13 4.37 8.01
CA LYS A 151 -2.47 4.19 9.31
C LYS A 151 -0.99 3.81 9.15
N ALA A 152 -0.65 2.98 8.17
CA ALA A 152 0.73 2.60 7.90
C ALA A 152 1.60 3.81 7.50
N LEU A 153 1.06 4.69 6.66
CA LEU A 153 1.77 5.88 6.20
C LEU A 153 1.97 6.88 7.36
N GLU A 154 0.96 7.05 8.22
CA GLU A 154 1.07 7.89 9.41
C GLU A 154 2.11 7.36 10.40
N GLU A 155 2.07 6.06 10.72
CA GLU A 155 3.05 5.44 11.61
C GLU A 155 4.46 5.43 10.99
N PHE A 156 4.58 5.33 9.66
CA PHE A 156 5.86 5.46 8.97
C PHE A 156 6.46 6.87 9.16
N VAL A 157 5.67 7.92 8.90
CA VAL A 157 6.12 9.31 9.10
C VAL A 157 6.54 9.57 10.54
N GLU A 158 5.79 9.05 11.51
CA GLU A 158 6.12 9.20 12.92
C GLU A 158 7.38 8.39 13.30
N SER A 159 7.59 7.21 12.72
CA SER A 159 8.80 6.42 12.92
C SER A 159 10.06 7.13 12.43
N VAL A 160 9.98 7.81 11.27
CA VAL A 160 11.10 8.59 10.73
C VAL A 160 11.38 9.83 11.60
N ARG A 161 10.34 10.46 12.15
CA ARG A 161 10.48 11.64 13.02
C ARG A 161 11.05 11.30 14.39
N SER A 162 10.65 10.17 14.95
CA SER A 162 11.00 9.73 16.31
C SER A 162 12.26 8.88 16.37
N ASP A 163 12.93 8.65 15.24
CA ASP A 163 14.10 7.79 15.17
C ASP A 163 15.23 8.27 16.11
N PRO A 164 15.66 7.45 17.08
CA PRO A 164 16.64 7.85 18.09
C PRO A 164 18.09 7.76 17.58
N SER A 165 18.32 7.27 16.35
CA SER A 165 19.65 7.03 15.80
C SER A 165 20.30 8.33 15.33
N THR A 166 20.75 9.11 16.32
CA THR A 166 21.62 10.28 16.14
C THR A 166 23.08 9.89 15.84
N GLN A 167 23.40 8.60 15.80
CA GLN A 167 24.76 8.12 15.54
C GLN A 167 25.04 8.11 14.04
N LEU A 168 25.58 9.23 13.55
CA LEU A 168 26.12 9.33 12.21
C LEU A 168 27.24 8.29 12.00
N PRO A 169 27.35 7.68 10.80
CA PRO A 169 28.44 6.77 10.49
C PRO A 169 29.80 7.47 10.68
N LYS A 170 30.75 6.78 11.33
CA LYS A 170 32.10 7.32 11.61
C LYS A 170 32.90 7.65 10.35
N ASP A 171 32.53 7.03 9.23
CA ASP A 171 33.15 7.23 7.90
C ASP A 171 32.51 8.39 7.12
N GLY A 172 31.56 9.13 7.73
CA GLY A 172 30.86 10.23 7.08
C GLY A 172 29.94 9.81 5.93
N THR A 173 29.64 8.51 5.81
CA THR A 173 28.72 7.95 4.81
C THR A 173 27.27 8.24 5.16
N VAL A 174 26.37 8.08 4.18
CA VAL A 174 24.92 8.26 4.35
C VAL A 174 24.39 7.30 5.43
N HIS A 175 23.49 7.82 6.28
CA HIS A 175 22.84 7.03 7.32
C HIS A 175 21.88 6.01 6.70
N GLU A 176 21.78 4.81 7.29
CA GLU A 176 20.93 3.72 6.77
C GLU A 176 19.47 4.15 6.66
N LEU A 177 18.96 4.86 7.67
CA LEU A 177 17.61 5.45 7.66
C LEU A 177 17.32 6.26 6.39
N THR A 178 18.27 7.08 5.94
CA THR A 178 18.10 7.88 4.72
C THR A 178 17.92 6.98 3.50
N SER A 179 18.72 5.91 3.39
CA SER A 179 18.59 4.94 2.31
C SER A 179 17.24 4.21 2.37
N ASN A 180 16.85 3.73 3.55
CA ASN A 180 15.60 2.98 3.75
C ASN A 180 14.36 3.83 3.43
N VAL A 181 14.36 5.11 3.85
CA VAL A 181 13.28 6.05 3.53
C VAL A 181 13.19 6.29 2.02
N LEU A 182 14.31 6.52 1.35
CA LEU A 182 14.31 6.77 -0.10
C LEU A 182 13.80 5.56 -0.89
N VAL A 183 14.25 4.35 -0.56
CA VAL A 183 13.79 3.11 -1.19
C VAL A 183 12.28 2.92 -0.99
N PHE A 184 11.79 3.14 0.23
CA PHE A 184 10.37 3.00 0.52
C PHE A 184 9.54 4.04 -0.25
N LEU A 185 9.95 5.31 -0.26
CA LEU A 185 9.27 6.36 -1.02
C LEU A 185 9.26 6.06 -2.53
N GLU A 186 10.34 5.51 -3.08
CA GLU A 186 10.42 5.10 -4.48
C GLU A 186 9.40 3.99 -4.79
N GLN A 187 9.24 3.01 -3.90
CA GLN A 187 8.22 1.96 -4.05
C GLN A 187 6.78 2.48 -3.95
N LEU A 188 6.55 3.55 -3.17
CA LEU A 188 5.23 4.19 -3.11
C LEU A 188 4.86 4.92 -4.40
N LEU A 189 5.83 5.31 -5.23
CA LEU A 189 5.56 6.03 -6.49
C LEU A 189 4.64 5.26 -7.44
N ASP A 190 4.78 3.93 -7.49
CA ASP A 190 3.97 3.05 -8.35
C ASP A 190 2.47 3.06 -7.98
N TYR A 191 2.15 3.51 -6.76
CA TYR A 191 0.80 3.47 -6.19
C TYR A 191 0.26 4.86 -5.82
N VAL A 192 0.88 5.94 -6.29
CA VAL A 192 0.51 7.32 -5.93
C VAL A 192 -0.96 7.64 -6.18
N ASP A 193 -1.56 7.17 -7.28
CA ASP A 193 -2.99 7.39 -7.54
C ASP A 193 -3.88 6.73 -6.47
N THR A 194 -3.49 5.55 -6.01
CA THR A 194 -4.21 4.80 -4.98
C THR A 194 -4.00 5.43 -3.60
N ILE A 195 -2.75 5.77 -3.27
CA ILE A 195 -2.38 6.43 -2.01
C ILE A 195 -3.02 7.82 -1.92
N GLY A 196 -3.01 8.60 -3.00
CA GLY A 196 -3.67 9.89 -3.06
C GLY A 196 -5.17 9.78 -2.83
N GLY A 197 -5.81 8.74 -3.40
CA GLY A 197 -7.17 8.38 -3.07
C GLY A 197 -7.36 8.06 -1.58
N VAL A 198 -6.45 7.28 -0.99
CA VAL A 198 -6.48 6.91 0.43
C VAL A 198 -6.38 8.13 1.34
N LEU A 199 -5.39 8.99 1.11
CA LEU A 199 -5.15 10.17 1.92
C LEU A 199 -6.24 11.22 1.74
N SER A 200 -6.85 11.33 0.55
CA SER A 200 -7.92 12.33 0.29
C SER A 200 -9.18 12.14 1.12
N GLN A 201 -9.44 10.92 1.61
CA GLN A 201 -10.60 10.63 2.45
C GLN A 201 -10.40 11.08 3.91
N GLU A 202 -9.17 11.36 4.30
CA GLU A 202 -8.86 11.88 5.62
C GLU A 202 -8.90 13.41 5.65
N SER A 203 -9.62 13.94 6.65
CA SER A 203 -9.85 15.38 6.82
C SER A 203 -8.55 16.17 7.03
N LEU A 204 -7.56 15.57 7.68
CA LEU A 204 -6.24 16.17 7.92
C LEU A 204 -5.51 16.48 6.60
N TYR A 205 -5.44 15.51 5.69
CA TYR A 205 -4.75 15.65 4.40
C TYR A 205 -5.58 16.45 3.39
N SER A 206 -6.91 16.33 3.42
CA SER A 206 -7.81 17.16 2.60
C SER A 206 -7.62 18.65 2.90
N ASN A 207 -7.49 19.03 4.18
CA ASN A 207 -7.20 20.40 4.58
C ASN A 207 -5.79 20.84 4.15
N ALA A 208 -4.77 19.97 4.29
CA ALA A 208 -3.41 20.26 3.84
C ALA A 208 -3.34 20.48 2.31
N LEU A 209 -4.11 19.73 1.52
CA LEU A 209 -4.25 19.89 0.07
C LEU A 209 -4.85 21.24 -0.35
N THR A 210 -5.66 21.89 0.50
CA THR A 210 -6.18 23.24 0.22
C THR A 210 -5.15 24.35 0.38
N LEU A 211 -4.08 24.08 1.14
CA LEU A 211 -2.99 25.02 1.38
C LEU A 211 -1.93 24.99 0.27
N VAL A 212 -1.95 23.97 -0.60
CA VAL A 212 -1.02 23.84 -1.73
C VAL A 212 -1.46 24.77 -2.88
N PRO A 213 -0.67 25.79 -3.25
CA PRO A 213 -0.96 26.66 -4.39
C PRO A 213 -1.03 25.83 -5.69
N ASN A 214 -2.00 26.10 -6.58
CA ASN A 214 -2.26 25.39 -7.85
C ASN A 214 -2.93 24.00 -7.79
N ALA A 215 -3.50 23.57 -6.65
CA ALA A 215 -4.21 22.29 -6.51
C ALA A 215 -5.51 22.14 -7.35
N SER A 216 -5.91 23.13 -8.16
CA SER A 216 -7.19 23.15 -8.89
C SER A 216 -7.12 22.87 -10.40
N LYS A 217 -5.93 22.70 -11.00
CA LYS A 217 -5.81 22.60 -12.48
C LYS A 217 -4.84 21.54 -13.03
N VAL A 218 -4.36 20.61 -12.24
CA VAL A 218 -3.62 19.46 -12.76
C VAL A 218 -4.53 18.25 -12.66
N ASP A 219 -4.76 17.55 -13.77
CA ASP A 219 -5.39 16.22 -13.78
C ASP A 219 -4.62 15.31 -12.82
N LYS A 220 -5.12 15.24 -11.58
CA LYS A 220 -4.38 14.81 -10.38
C LYS A 220 -3.84 13.38 -10.44
N ASN A 221 -4.32 12.55 -11.36
CA ASN A 221 -3.88 11.17 -11.52
C ASN A 221 -2.98 10.92 -12.75
N LYS A 222 -2.78 11.91 -13.64
CA LYS A 222 -1.96 11.73 -14.85
C LYS A 222 -0.59 12.41 -14.78
N ALA A 223 -0.44 13.45 -13.96
CA ALA A 223 0.85 14.08 -13.73
C ALA A 223 1.78 13.22 -12.84
N LEU A 224 1.19 12.45 -11.92
CA LEU A 224 1.90 11.62 -10.95
C LEU A 224 2.50 10.33 -11.56
N GLN A 225 1.98 9.89 -12.72
CA GLN A 225 2.42 8.68 -13.42
C GLN A 225 3.77 8.83 -14.14
N ARG A 226 4.40 10.02 -14.11
CA ARG A 226 5.66 10.31 -14.84
C ARG A 226 6.70 11.08 -14.02
N SER A 227 6.44 11.34 -12.75
CA SER A 227 7.20 12.26 -11.91
C SER A 227 8.05 11.49 -10.91
N GLY A 228 9.36 11.73 -10.89
CA GLY A 228 10.20 11.21 -9.80
C GLY A 228 9.82 11.83 -8.45
N LEU A 229 10.38 11.34 -7.34
CA LEU A 229 10.10 11.86 -5.99
C LEU A 229 10.21 13.39 -5.91
N LEU A 230 11.20 13.97 -6.58
CA LEU A 230 11.44 15.40 -6.60
C LEU A 230 10.28 16.21 -7.21
N ASP A 231 9.70 15.72 -8.30
CA ASP A 231 8.59 16.38 -8.97
C ASP A 231 7.31 16.35 -8.12
N LEU A 232 7.11 15.28 -7.34
CA LEU A 232 6.00 15.18 -6.39
C LEU A 232 6.17 16.15 -5.22
N VAL A 233 7.39 16.29 -4.69
CA VAL A 233 7.70 17.25 -3.61
C VAL A 233 7.59 18.69 -4.10
N ARG A 234 7.99 18.98 -5.35
CA ARG A 234 7.86 20.32 -5.96
C ARG A 234 6.42 20.81 -6.07
N LEU A 235 5.42 19.92 -6.04
CA LEU A 235 4.01 20.31 -6.03
C LEU A 235 3.65 21.07 -4.75
N SER A 236 4.24 20.73 -3.61
CA SER A 236 4.04 21.42 -2.34
C SER A 236 5.15 22.42 -2.03
N GLU A 237 6.40 22.08 -2.35
CA GLU A 237 7.60 22.84 -1.99
C GLU A 237 8.45 23.10 -3.25
N PRO A 238 8.14 24.13 -4.04
CA PRO A 238 8.76 24.35 -5.35
C PRO A 238 10.26 24.66 -5.30
N GLU A 239 10.73 25.26 -4.20
CA GLU A 239 12.14 25.67 -3.99
C GLU A 239 12.97 24.61 -3.25
N CYS A 240 12.40 23.43 -3.01
CA CYS A 240 13.00 22.38 -2.19
C CYS A 240 14.39 21.96 -2.68
N GLU A 241 14.58 21.81 -4.00
CA GLU A 241 15.86 21.42 -4.58
C GLU A 241 16.94 22.48 -4.34
N GLU A 242 16.63 23.75 -4.57
CA GLU A 242 17.57 24.86 -4.39
C GLU A 242 17.96 24.99 -2.91
N MET A 243 16.99 24.85 -2.01
CA MET A 243 17.22 24.85 -0.57
C MET A 243 18.19 23.74 -0.15
N TYR A 244 17.97 22.49 -0.58
CA TYR A 244 18.88 21.38 -0.25
C TYR A 244 20.28 21.56 -0.86
N HIS A 245 20.37 22.07 -2.10
CA HIS A 245 21.67 22.40 -2.70
C HIS A 245 22.42 23.47 -1.91
N GLN A 246 21.73 24.51 -1.44
CA GLN A 246 22.33 25.55 -0.61
C GLN A 246 22.83 24.97 0.72
N MET A 247 22.03 24.14 1.41
CA MET A 247 22.45 23.48 2.64
C MET A 247 23.70 22.61 2.45
N ILE A 248 23.78 21.84 1.37
CA ILE A 248 24.96 21.02 1.03
C ILE A 248 26.18 21.91 0.82
N GLN A 249 26.01 23.04 0.13
CA GLN A 249 27.09 23.98 -0.14
C GLN A 249 27.60 24.66 1.13
N ASP A 250 26.69 25.02 2.06
CA ASP A 250 27.01 25.61 3.35
C ASP A 250 27.78 24.61 4.24
N HIS A 251 27.31 23.35 4.31
CA HIS A 251 28.03 22.29 5.03
C HIS A 251 29.42 22.01 4.45
N LYS A 252 29.56 22.02 3.12
CA LYS A 252 30.86 21.87 2.45
C LYS A 252 31.79 23.03 2.79
N THR A 253 31.28 24.25 2.79
CA THR A 253 32.06 25.45 3.12
C THR A 253 32.50 25.43 4.59
N ALA A 254 31.62 25.03 5.51
CA ALA A 254 31.94 24.88 6.93
C ALA A 254 32.98 23.78 7.19
N TYR A 255 32.98 22.69 6.42
CA TYR A 255 33.99 21.63 6.53
C TYR A 255 35.38 22.06 6.02
N CYS A 256 35.43 22.96 5.03
CA CYS A 256 36.69 23.44 4.45
C CYS A 256 37.36 24.58 5.26
N GLN A 257 36.72 25.08 6.32
CA GLN A 257 37.26 26.07 7.25
C GLN A 257 37.96 25.39 8.44
#